data_AF-A0A7K3E1S6-F1
#
_entry.id   AF-A0A7K3E1S6-F1
#
_cell.length_a   1.000
_cell.length_b   1.000
_cell.length_c   1.000
_cell.angle_alpha   90.00
_cell.angle_beta   90.00
_cell.angle_gamma   90.00
#
_symmetry.space_group_name_H-M   'P 1'
#
loop_
_entity.id
_entity.type
_entity.pdbx_description
1 polymer ?
#
loop_
_entity_poly.entity_id
_entity_poly.type
_entity_poly.pdbx_seq_one_letter_code
_entity_poly.pdbx_strand_id
1 'polypeptide(L)'
;MGSDPRAAEGNDPLDALLTTAHRRLGIAVVDRLNAHGGPPELRTPDLALDRLLATTHRATGTAVSRRLSRDADAAQRDSALQARLGARGPLARRPATIRVKYREEALRLVRNYWPLDLAEAVRTAVRIVQDLCELAGDSAQPLSRADTAVEQLRKHLEGMSQQPALYRSQAAVTGLDYLDAVESALADPAERLADELHNIRELVDEELAPSVAALVATGRAYLFGVEVVAQDLIDDLVQSCEYADALVKAVAEVERASNDFVGADLTNAKLDDVPLEGILWDATTLWPAQWETRVRRASLPSGEEQGVLVVAAEGCDVVVHADA
;
A
#
# COMPACT_ATOMS: atom_id res chain seq x y z
N MET A 1 -28.67 -42.34 -22.77
CA MET A 1 -28.04 -42.03 -21.47
C MET A 1 -27.83 -40.53 -21.41
N GLY A 2 -28.37 -39.88 -20.39
CA GLY A 2 -28.28 -38.44 -20.19
C GLY A 2 -29.19 -38.05 -19.04
N SER A 3 -28.70 -38.31 -17.82
CA SER A 3 -29.31 -37.85 -16.58
C SER A 3 -28.75 -36.47 -16.22
N ASP A 4 -29.69 -35.55 -15.97
CA ASP A 4 -29.68 -34.42 -15.01
C ASP A 4 -28.71 -33.23 -15.20
N PRO A 5 -28.92 -32.04 -14.56
CA PRO A 5 -29.98 -31.64 -13.60
C PRO A 5 -30.49 -30.18 -13.76
N ARG A 6 -31.79 -29.91 -14.00
CA ARG A 6 -32.41 -28.58 -13.73
C ARG A 6 -33.90 -28.63 -13.37
N ALA A 7 -34.38 -29.75 -12.82
CA ALA A 7 -35.73 -29.85 -12.29
C ALA A 7 -35.71 -29.70 -10.76
N ALA A 8 -35.44 -28.48 -10.29
CA ALA A 8 -35.61 -28.10 -8.88
C ALA A 8 -35.93 -26.61 -8.79
N GLU A 9 -36.97 -26.15 -9.50
CA GLU A 9 -37.67 -24.92 -9.12
C GLU A 9 -38.54 -25.28 -7.92
N GLY A 10 -37.95 -25.08 -6.74
CA GLY A 10 -38.64 -25.17 -5.48
C GLY A 10 -39.82 -24.21 -5.51
N ASN A 11 -41.02 -24.77 -5.37
CA ASN A 11 -42.20 -24.04 -4.92
C ASN A 11 -41.78 -23.27 -3.67
N ASP A 12 -41.58 -21.96 -3.82
CA ASP A 12 -41.13 -21.10 -2.74
C ASP A 12 -42.16 -21.22 -1.61
N PRO A 13 -41.78 -21.66 -0.40
CA PRO A 13 -42.72 -21.81 0.71
C PRO A 13 -43.48 -20.51 1.00
N LEU A 14 -42.89 -19.36 0.62
CA LEU A 14 -43.53 -18.06 0.66
C LEU A 14 -44.69 -17.93 -0.35
N ASP A 15 -44.51 -18.37 -1.59
CA ASP A 15 -45.56 -18.33 -2.63
C ASP A 15 -46.72 -19.28 -2.32
N ALA A 16 -46.42 -20.45 -1.75
CA ALA A 16 -47.45 -21.38 -1.29
C ALA A 16 -48.28 -20.80 -0.12
N LEU A 17 -47.62 -20.09 0.80
CA LEU A 17 -48.27 -19.37 1.90
C LEU A 17 -49.12 -18.21 1.40
N LEU A 18 -48.59 -17.38 0.49
CA LEU A 18 -49.30 -16.26 -0.12
C LEU A 18 -50.53 -16.72 -0.89
N THR A 19 -50.41 -17.79 -1.68
CA THR A 19 -51.53 -18.37 -2.43
C THR A 19 -52.62 -18.91 -1.51
N THR A 20 -52.23 -19.52 -0.40
CA THR A 20 -53.19 -20.04 0.59
C THR A 20 -53.89 -18.92 1.35
N ALA A 21 -53.15 -17.87 1.73
CA ALA A 21 -53.70 -16.69 2.38
C ALA A 21 -54.68 -15.95 1.46
N HIS A 22 -54.31 -15.76 0.18
CA HIS A 22 -55.15 -15.08 -0.81
C HIS A 22 -56.46 -15.83 -1.05
N ARG A 23 -56.43 -17.17 -1.12
CA ARG A 23 -57.61 -18.01 -1.27
C ARG A 23 -58.57 -17.91 -0.09
N ARG A 24 -58.03 -17.93 1.14
CA ARG A 24 -58.84 -17.82 2.37
C ARG A 24 -59.45 -16.43 2.52
N LEU A 25 -58.72 -15.38 2.13
CA LEU A 25 -59.24 -14.01 2.04
C LEU A 25 -60.36 -13.89 1.01
N GLY A 26 -60.18 -14.51 -0.17
CA GLY A 26 -61.21 -14.53 -1.22
C GLY A 26 -62.52 -15.17 -0.75
N ILE A 27 -62.45 -16.31 -0.05
CA ILE A 27 -63.64 -16.99 0.51
C ILE A 27 -64.32 -16.10 1.56
N ALA A 28 -63.56 -15.55 2.50
CA ALA A 28 -64.10 -14.70 3.56
C ALA A 28 -64.75 -13.41 3.01
N VAL A 29 -64.21 -12.84 1.93
CA VAL A 29 -64.78 -11.66 1.27
C VAL A 29 -66.06 -12.00 0.49
N VAL A 30 -66.11 -13.14 -0.20
CA VAL A 30 -67.30 -13.59 -0.95
C VAL A 30 -68.46 -13.93 -0.01
N ASP A 31 -68.19 -14.64 1.10
CA ASP A 31 -69.20 -14.95 2.12
C ASP A 31 -69.75 -13.66 2.76
N ARG A 32 -68.90 -12.64 2.94
CA ARG A 32 -69.26 -11.34 3.51
C ARG A 32 -70.05 -10.45 2.55
N LEU A 33 -69.73 -10.49 1.26
CA LEU A 33 -70.49 -9.78 0.22
C LEU A 33 -71.89 -10.37 0.05
N ASN A 34 -72.04 -11.69 0.14
CA ASN A 34 -73.33 -12.35 0.02
C ASN A 34 -74.29 -12.05 1.19
N ALA A 35 -73.78 -11.66 2.36
CA ALA A 35 -74.57 -11.38 3.56
C ALA A 35 -75.20 -9.95 3.65
N HIS A 36 -74.93 -9.05 2.68
CA HIS A 36 -75.46 -7.68 2.50
C HIS A 36 -75.96 -6.87 3.73
N GLY A 37 -75.19 -5.81 4.10
CA GLY A 37 -75.79 -4.52 4.48
C GLY A 37 -75.09 -3.67 5.57
N GLY A 38 -74.18 -2.76 5.18
CA GLY A 38 -73.71 -1.61 6.00
C GLY A 38 -72.30 -1.72 6.59
N PRO A 39 -71.54 -0.61 6.75
CA PRO A 39 -70.18 -0.65 7.29
C PRO A 39 -70.22 -1.04 8.78
N PRO A 40 -69.57 -2.13 9.21
CA PRO A 40 -69.68 -2.62 10.59
C PRO A 40 -68.70 -1.90 11.53
N GLU A 41 -69.13 -1.65 12.77
CA GLU A 41 -68.25 -1.35 13.90
C GLU A 41 -67.26 -2.52 14.12
N LEU A 42 -65.96 -2.23 14.15
CA LEU A 42 -64.89 -3.23 14.23
C LEU A 42 -65.00 -4.05 15.53
N ARG A 43 -65.24 -5.37 15.40
CA ARG A 43 -65.19 -6.28 16.55
C ARG A 43 -63.74 -6.59 16.95
N THR A 44 -63.54 -6.99 18.21
CA THR A 44 -62.25 -7.30 18.84
C THR A 44 -61.26 -8.17 18.03
N PRO A 45 -61.65 -9.20 17.25
CA PRO A 45 -60.70 -9.97 16.44
C PRO A 45 -60.15 -9.19 15.23
N ASP A 46 -60.92 -8.27 14.64
CA ASP A 46 -60.47 -7.44 13.52
C ASP A 46 -59.44 -6.40 14.01
N LEU A 47 -59.67 -5.82 15.20
CA LEU A 47 -58.69 -4.97 15.88
C LEU A 47 -57.41 -5.73 16.26
N ALA A 48 -57.50 -7.02 16.57
CA ALA A 48 -56.34 -7.85 16.86
C ALA A 48 -55.52 -8.13 15.59
N LEU A 49 -56.19 -8.38 14.45
CA LEU A 49 -55.53 -8.54 13.15
C LEU A 49 -54.87 -7.24 12.70
N ASP A 50 -55.55 -6.10 12.79
CA ASP A 50 -54.99 -4.79 12.46
C ASP A 50 -53.78 -4.45 13.32
N ARG A 51 -53.84 -4.75 14.63
CA ARG A 51 -52.69 -4.58 15.53
C ARG A 51 -51.54 -5.49 15.14
N LEU A 52 -51.81 -6.74 14.75
CA LEU A 52 -50.78 -7.70 14.33
C LEU A 52 -50.14 -7.27 13.01
N LEU A 53 -50.92 -6.79 12.03
CA LEU A 53 -50.39 -6.25 10.78
C LEU A 53 -49.57 -4.98 11.01
N ALA A 54 -50.03 -4.10 11.90
CA ALA A 54 -49.30 -2.89 12.25
C ALA A 54 -48.01 -3.18 13.02
N THR A 55 -47.95 -4.23 13.85
CA THR A 55 -46.72 -4.63 14.55
C THR A 55 -45.76 -5.35 13.62
N THR A 56 -46.23 -6.25 12.74
CA THR A 56 -45.36 -6.90 11.75
C THR A 56 -44.81 -5.89 10.74
N HIS A 57 -45.62 -4.96 10.23
CA HIS A 57 -45.14 -3.91 9.34
C HIS A 57 -44.07 -3.03 10.03
N ARG A 58 -44.28 -2.64 11.30
CA ARG A 58 -43.27 -1.88 12.06
C ARG A 58 -42.00 -2.70 12.29
N ALA A 59 -42.12 -3.97 12.67
CA ALA A 59 -40.97 -4.86 12.86
C ALA A 59 -40.17 -5.01 11.56
N THR A 60 -40.83 -5.31 10.44
CA THR A 60 -40.19 -5.41 9.12
C THR A 60 -39.57 -4.08 8.69
N GLY A 61 -40.27 -2.96 8.88
CA GLY A 61 -39.74 -1.63 8.61
C GLY A 61 -38.46 -1.35 9.39
N THR A 62 -38.45 -1.62 10.70
CA THR A 62 -37.24 -1.46 11.52
C THR A 62 -36.10 -2.41 11.11
N ALA A 63 -36.40 -3.64 10.72
CA ALA A 63 -35.40 -4.58 10.25
C ALA A 63 -34.77 -4.13 8.92
N VAL A 64 -35.59 -3.62 7.99
CA VAL A 64 -35.14 -3.06 6.70
C VAL A 64 -34.32 -1.80 6.93
N SER A 65 -34.78 -0.85 7.74
CA SER A 65 -34.02 0.38 8.05
C SER A 65 -32.68 0.06 8.69
N ARG A 66 -32.61 -0.90 9.62
CA ARG A 66 -31.34 -1.35 10.22
C ARG A 66 -30.41 -2.02 9.22
N ARG A 67 -30.95 -2.73 8.23
CA ARG A 67 -30.13 -3.33 7.17
C ARG A 67 -29.59 -2.26 6.23
N LEU A 68 -30.44 -1.35 5.77
CA LEU A 68 -30.04 -0.23 4.91
C LEU A 68 -29.01 0.68 5.58
N SER A 69 -29.15 0.95 6.89
CA SER A 69 -28.15 1.73 7.64
C SER A 69 -26.81 1.01 7.70
N ARG A 70 -26.81 -0.30 7.97
CA ARG A 70 -25.59 -1.12 7.98
C ARG A 70 -24.92 -1.18 6.60
N ASP A 71 -25.71 -1.32 5.54
CA ASP A 71 -25.20 -1.37 4.16
C ASP A 71 -24.63 0.00 3.75
N ALA A 72 -25.27 1.10 4.16
CA ALA A 72 -24.77 2.47 3.94
C ALA A 72 -23.46 2.74 4.70
N ASP A 73 -23.39 2.33 5.97
CA ASP A 73 -22.18 2.48 6.77
C ASP A 73 -21.03 1.63 6.21
N ALA A 74 -21.32 0.42 5.73
CA ALA A 74 -20.32 -0.44 5.07
C ALA A 74 -19.81 0.21 3.77
N ALA A 75 -20.69 0.71 2.91
CA ALA A 75 -20.30 1.38 1.68
C ALA A 75 -19.47 2.66 1.93
N GLN A 76 -19.81 3.43 2.97
CA GLN A 76 -19.05 4.62 3.34
C GLN A 76 -17.65 4.27 3.88
N ARG A 77 -17.53 3.19 4.68
CA ARG A 77 -16.23 2.68 5.14
C ARG A 77 -15.37 2.20 3.98
N ASP A 78 -15.94 1.44 3.04
CA ASP A 78 -15.23 0.96 1.86
C ASP A 78 -14.70 2.13 1.02
N SER A 79 -15.51 3.18 0.83
CA SER A 79 -15.09 4.38 0.10
C SER A 79 -13.96 5.13 0.81
N ALA A 80 -14.04 5.30 2.14
CA ALA A 80 -13.00 5.95 2.92
C ALA A 80 -11.69 5.15 2.93
N LEU A 81 -11.77 3.83 3.05
CA LEU A 81 -10.64 2.92 2.94
C LEU A 81 -10.00 3.03 1.55
N GLN A 82 -10.80 3.02 0.48
CA GLN A 82 -10.29 3.09 -0.88
C GLN A 82 -9.64 4.44 -1.22
N ALA A 83 -10.16 5.54 -0.67
CA ALA A 83 -9.51 6.85 -0.74
C ALA A 83 -8.16 6.85 0.00
N ARG A 84 -8.09 6.26 1.20
CA ARG A 84 -6.85 6.09 1.98
C ARG A 84 -5.83 5.22 1.26
N LEU A 85 -6.23 4.07 0.74
CA LEU A 85 -5.37 3.18 -0.06
C LEU A 85 -4.91 3.87 -1.37
N GLY A 86 -5.77 4.70 -1.96
CA GLY A 86 -5.43 5.51 -3.12
C GLY A 86 -4.29 6.49 -2.87
N ALA A 87 -4.26 7.10 -1.68
CA ALA A 87 -3.18 7.99 -1.25
C ALA A 87 -1.89 7.25 -0.87
N ARG A 88 -1.97 5.95 -0.57
CA ARG A 88 -0.85 5.12 -0.08
C ARG A 88 -0.07 4.37 -1.17
N GLY A 89 -0.51 4.44 -2.43
CA GLY A 89 0.19 3.86 -3.58
C GLY A 89 -0.42 2.56 -4.14
N PRO A 90 0.03 2.10 -5.32
CA PRO A 90 -0.47 0.89 -5.96
C PRO A 90 -0.28 -0.38 -5.12
N LEU A 91 0.81 -0.51 -4.35
CA LEU A 91 1.04 -1.69 -3.52
C LEU A 91 0.00 -1.82 -2.40
N ALA A 92 -0.42 -0.70 -1.80
CA ALA A 92 -1.44 -0.69 -0.75
C ALA A 92 -2.83 -1.16 -1.23
N ARG A 93 -3.14 -1.01 -2.53
CA ARG A 93 -4.41 -1.46 -3.14
C ARG A 93 -4.50 -2.97 -3.28
N ARG A 94 -3.39 -3.69 -3.14
CA ARG A 94 -3.37 -5.14 -3.21
C ARG A 94 -4.08 -5.72 -1.97
N PRO A 95 -4.77 -6.87 -2.10
CA PRO A 95 -5.53 -7.45 -0.99
C PRO A 95 -4.68 -7.60 0.27
N ALA A 96 -5.22 -7.15 1.42
CA ALA A 96 -4.49 -7.16 2.68
C ALA A 96 -4.03 -8.57 3.09
N THR A 97 -4.81 -9.59 2.77
CA THR A 97 -4.47 -11.01 2.97
C THR A 97 -3.22 -11.45 2.21
N ILE A 98 -2.96 -10.86 1.04
CA ILE A 98 -1.75 -11.13 0.24
C ILE A 98 -0.58 -10.32 0.78
N ARG A 99 -0.79 -9.03 1.09
CA ARG A 99 0.25 -8.17 1.66
C ARG A 99 0.80 -8.72 2.97
N VAL A 100 -0.08 -9.15 3.89
CA VAL A 100 0.33 -9.70 5.19
C VAL A 100 1.06 -11.03 5.03
N LYS A 101 0.65 -11.88 4.06
CA LYS A 101 1.26 -13.18 3.79
C LYS A 101 2.70 -13.04 3.29
N TYR A 102 2.98 -12.06 2.44
CA TYR A 102 4.29 -11.85 1.80
C TYR A 102 5.07 -10.68 2.40
N ARG A 103 4.70 -10.26 3.61
CA ARG A 103 5.26 -9.08 4.28
C ARG A 103 6.77 -9.23 4.50
N GLU A 104 7.21 -10.36 5.03
CA GLU A 104 8.63 -10.57 5.32
C GLU A 104 9.46 -10.58 4.04
N GLU A 105 8.97 -11.25 2.99
CA GLU A 105 9.65 -11.32 1.71
C GLU A 105 9.74 -9.94 1.06
N ALA A 106 8.67 -9.15 1.11
CA ALA A 106 8.69 -7.76 0.61
C ALA A 106 9.71 -6.89 1.37
N LEU A 107 9.75 -6.99 2.70
CA LEU A 107 10.74 -6.26 3.52
C LEU A 107 12.18 -6.77 3.32
N ARG A 108 12.36 -8.06 3.03
CA ARG A 108 13.67 -8.62 2.65
C ARG A 108 14.11 -8.09 1.29
N LEU A 109 13.20 -7.96 0.32
CA LEU A 109 13.50 -7.34 -0.97
C LEU A 109 13.99 -5.90 -0.76
N VAL A 110 13.28 -5.08 0.02
CA VAL A 110 13.73 -3.70 0.34
C VAL A 110 15.18 -3.66 0.84
N ARG A 111 15.55 -4.56 1.76
CA ARG A 111 16.92 -4.64 2.29
C ARG A 111 17.98 -5.01 1.25
N ASN A 112 17.59 -5.72 0.19
CA ASN A 112 18.50 -6.07 -0.91
C ASN A 112 18.70 -4.90 -1.89
N TYR A 113 17.68 -4.07 -2.09
CA TYR A 113 17.74 -2.92 -3.02
C TYR A 113 18.30 -1.65 -2.37
N TRP A 114 18.30 -1.54 -1.04
CA TRP A 114 18.62 -0.29 -0.34
C TRP A 114 19.88 -0.35 0.53
N PRO A 115 21.05 0.03 0.01
CA PRO A 115 22.14 0.49 0.85
C PRO A 115 21.81 1.89 1.35
N LEU A 116 21.83 2.08 2.68
CA LEU A 116 21.50 3.36 3.33
C LEU A 116 22.21 4.56 2.67
N ASP A 117 21.47 5.67 2.57
CA ASP A 117 21.93 7.03 2.23
C ASP A 117 22.51 7.29 0.82
N LEU A 118 22.05 6.54 -0.17
CA LEU A 118 22.46 6.72 -1.57
C LEU A 118 22.22 8.15 -2.11
N ALA A 119 21.09 8.78 -1.75
CA ALA A 119 20.82 10.17 -2.14
C ALA A 119 21.85 11.15 -1.56
N GLU A 120 22.28 10.94 -0.31
CA GLU A 120 23.33 11.76 0.30
C GLU A 120 24.71 11.47 -0.30
N ALA A 121 24.95 10.23 -0.71
CA ALA A 121 26.14 9.86 -1.45
C ALA A 121 26.20 10.57 -2.81
N VAL A 122 25.10 10.61 -3.59
CA VAL A 122 25.06 11.35 -4.86
C VAL A 122 25.27 12.86 -4.60
N ARG A 123 24.62 13.45 -3.60
CA ARG A 123 24.84 14.88 -3.23
C ARG A 123 26.29 15.16 -2.85
N THR A 124 26.94 14.22 -2.17
CA THR A 124 28.37 14.33 -1.83
C THR A 124 29.23 14.34 -3.09
N ALA A 125 28.92 13.52 -4.10
CA ALA A 125 29.60 13.54 -5.40
C ALA A 125 29.42 14.90 -6.10
N VAL A 126 28.21 15.46 -6.12
CA VAL A 126 27.95 16.81 -6.68
C VAL A 126 28.86 17.85 -6.02
N ARG A 127 28.96 17.85 -4.69
CA ARG A 127 29.85 18.78 -3.97
C ARG A 127 31.32 18.60 -4.34
N ILE A 128 31.79 17.35 -4.50
CA ILE A 128 33.17 17.09 -4.91
C ILE A 128 33.46 17.72 -6.29
N VAL A 129 32.52 17.62 -7.23
CA VAL A 129 32.67 18.23 -8.56
C VAL A 129 32.60 19.77 -8.49
N GLN A 130 31.73 20.33 -7.67
CA GLN A 130 31.67 21.77 -7.43
C GLN A 130 32.97 22.30 -6.82
N ASP A 131 33.51 21.61 -5.80
CA ASP A 131 34.80 21.93 -5.18
C ASP A 131 35.94 21.85 -6.21
N LEU A 132 35.90 20.88 -7.12
CA LEU A 132 36.85 20.77 -8.23
C LEU A 132 36.80 21.99 -9.16
N CYS A 133 35.61 22.45 -9.54
CA CYS A 133 35.44 23.65 -10.37
C CYS A 133 35.99 24.91 -9.67
N GLU A 134 35.70 25.07 -8.38
CA GLU A 134 36.22 26.19 -7.59
C GLU A 134 37.75 26.15 -7.50
N LEU A 135 38.33 24.98 -7.24
CA LEU A 135 39.78 24.78 -7.20
C LEU A 135 40.45 25.07 -8.56
N ALA A 136 39.80 24.65 -9.66
CA ALA A 136 40.29 24.88 -11.01
C ALA A 136 40.22 26.38 -11.39
N GLY A 137 39.22 27.11 -10.91
CA GLY A 137 39.02 28.55 -11.16
C GLY A 137 39.90 29.48 -10.29
N ASP A 138 40.21 29.10 -9.04
CA ASP A 138 40.96 29.96 -8.11
C ASP A 138 42.46 29.96 -8.37
N SER A 139 42.98 31.03 -9.00
CA SER A 139 44.39 31.20 -9.37
C SER A 139 45.40 31.06 -8.21
N ALA A 140 44.96 31.18 -6.96
CA ALA A 140 45.82 31.00 -5.79
C ALA A 140 46.03 29.53 -5.40
N GLN A 141 45.20 28.60 -5.90
CA GLN A 141 45.25 27.19 -5.53
C GLN A 141 46.21 26.37 -6.43
N PRO A 142 46.93 25.39 -5.85
CA PRO A 142 47.75 24.47 -6.63
C PRO A 142 46.87 23.49 -7.40
N LEU A 143 47.10 23.37 -8.72
CA LEU A 143 46.35 22.49 -9.62
C LEU A 143 46.47 21.00 -9.26
N SER A 144 47.50 20.58 -8.51
CA SER A 144 47.63 19.19 -8.02
C SER A 144 46.48 18.75 -7.08
N ARG A 145 45.72 19.71 -6.53
CA ARG A 145 44.49 19.41 -5.77
C ARG A 145 43.35 18.94 -6.67
N ALA A 146 43.35 19.32 -7.96
CA ALA A 146 42.33 18.89 -8.92
C ALA A 146 42.42 17.38 -9.18
N ASP A 147 43.62 16.83 -9.39
CA ASP A 147 43.84 15.38 -9.53
C ASP A 147 43.35 14.61 -8.29
N THR A 148 43.60 15.18 -7.10
CA THR A 148 43.17 14.57 -5.84
C THR A 148 41.64 14.54 -5.72
N ALA A 149 40.95 15.59 -6.17
CA ALA A 149 39.49 15.65 -6.17
C ALA A 149 38.87 14.64 -7.15
N VAL A 150 39.46 14.46 -8.33
CA VAL A 150 39.03 13.42 -9.30
C VAL A 150 39.17 12.02 -8.70
N GLU A 151 40.29 11.72 -8.05
CA GLU A 151 40.49 10.41 -7.40
C GLU A 151 39.53 10.20 -6.23
N GLN A 152 39.24 11.25 -5.45
CA GLN A 152 38.23 11.20 -4.41
C GLN A 152 36.83 10.90 -4.98
N LEU A 153 36.48 11.55 -6.10
CA LEU A 153 35.21 11.31 -6.79
C LEU A 153 35.10 9.86 -7.27
N ARG A 154 36.14 9.34 -7.94
CA ARG A 154 36.19 7.94 -8.42
C ARG A 154 35.93 6.94 -7.31
N LYS A 155 36.67 7.08 -6.21
CA LYS A 155 36.53 6.20 -5.04
C LYS A 155 35.12 6.27 -4.45
N HIS A 156 34.54 7.47 -4.43
CA HIS A 156 33.19 7.68 -3.91
C HIS A 156 32.13 7.01 -4.81
N LEU A 157 32.22 7.19 -6.12
CA LEU A 157 31.34 6.55 -7.11
C LEU A 157 31.49 5.02 -7.11
N GLU A 158 32.71 4.50 -7.00
CA GLU A 158 32.95 3.06 -6.91
C GLU A 158 32.26 2.45 -5.68
N GLY A 159 32.35 3.12 -4.53
CA GLY A 159 31.64 2.72 -3.31
C GLY A 159 30.12 2.68 -3.50
N MET A 160 29.56 3.61 -4.28
CA MET A 160 28.13 3.62 -4.60
C MET A 160 27.72 2.49 -5.52
N SER A 161 28.57 2.06 -6.46
CA SER A 161 28.29 1.00 -7.43
C SER A 161 28.38 -0.43 -6.87
N GLN A 162 28.90 -0.66 -5.67
CA GLN A 162 28.99 -2.00 -5.06
C GLN A 162 27.65 -2.52 -4.51
N GLN A 163 26.52 -2.10 -5.08
CA GLN A 163 25.19 -2.49 -4.61
C GLN A 163 24.93 -3.99 -4.81
N PRO A 164 24.09 -4.61 -3.97
CA PRO A 164 23.76 -6.02 -4.10
C PRO A 164 23.20 -6.32 -5.50
N ALA A 165 23.63 -7.43 -6.08
CA ALA A 165 23.17 -7.86 -7.39
C ALA A 165 21.63 -7.90 -7.44
N LEU A 166 21.06 -7.15 -8.40
CA LEU A 166 19.63 -7.10 -8.67
C LEU A 166 19.12 -8.55 -8.84
N TYR A 167 18.38 -9.03 -7.84
CA TYR A 167 17.82 -10.37 -7.90
C TYR A 167 16.53 -10.31 -8.74
N ARG A 168 16.63 -10.64 -10.02
CA ARG A 168 15.45 -10.99 -10.83
C ARG A 168 15.04 -12.42 -10.54
N SER A 169 13.95 -12.62 -9.80
CA SER A 169 13.45 -13.96 -9.54
C SER A 169 12.98 -14.61 -10.85
N GLN A 170 13.66 -15.68 -11.28
CA GLN A 170 13.21 -16.48 -12.42
C GLN A 170 12.06 -17.40 -11.98
N ALA A 171 10.84 -17.00 -12.36
CA ALA A 171 9.61 -17.79 -12.42
C ALA A 171 8.88 -18.09 -11.08
N ALA A 172 7.56 -17.90 -11.03
CA ALA A 172 6.59 -18.87 -11.59
C ALA A 172 5.16 -18.70 -11.01
N VAL A 173 4.17 -18.41 -11.86
CA VAL A 173 2.82 -19.03 -11.80
C VAL A 173 2.10 -19.02 -10.44
N THR A 174 1.02 -18.23 -10.38
CA THR A 174 -0.09 -18.26 -9.41
C THR A 174 0.20 -17.75 -7.98
N GLY A 175 -0.23 -16.52 -7.71
CA GLY A 175 -0.15 -15.86 -6.39
C GLY A 175 1.00 -14.84 -6.23
N LEU A 176 1.88 -14.75 -7.24
CA LEU A 176 3.14 -13.98 -7.25
C LEU A 176 3.06 -12.53 -7.73
N ASP A 177 1.89 -12.06 -8.20
CA ASP A 177 1.71 -10.68 -8.70
C ASP A 177 2.02 -9.59 -7.64
N TYR A 178 1.99 -9.91 -6.34
CA TYR A 178 2.40 -8.94 -5.32
C TYR A 178 3.93 -8.78 -5.21
N LEU A 179 4.67 -9.89 -5.10
CA LEU A 179 6.12 -9.82 -5.00
C LEU A 179 6.75 -9.34 -6.31
N ASP A 180 6.20 -9.75 -7.45
CA ASP A 180 6.62 -9.24 -8.77
C ASP A 180 6.36 -7.73 -8.88
N ALA A 181 5.24 -7.22 -8.33
CA ALA A 181 4.95 -5.79 -8.30
C ALA A 181 5.86 -5.01 -7.33
N VAL A 182 6.19 -5.58 -6.16
CA VAL A 182 7.17 -5.01 -5.23
C VAL A 182 8.54 -4.95 -5.88
N GLU A 183 8.96 -6.05 -6.50
CA GLU A 183 10.23 -6.15 -7.21
C GLU A 183 10.28 -5.13 -8.35
N SER A 184 9.24 -5.05 -9.19
CA SER A 184 9.19 -4.08 -10.29
C SER A 184 9.23 -2.64 -9.79
N ALA A 185 8.51 -2.31 -8.70
CA ALA A 185 8.51 -0.98 -8.11
C ALA A 185 9.89 -0.55 -7.57
N LEU A 186 10.71 -1.50 -7.10
CA LEU A 186 12.07 -1.27 -6.62
C LEU A 186 13.11 -1.32 -7.74
N ALA A 187 12.97 -2.25 -8.68
CA ALA A 187 13.92 -2.49 -9.76
C ALA A 187 13.97 -1.34 -10.75
N ASP A 188 12.83 -0.77 -11.14
CA ASP A 188 12.79 0.33 -12.12
C ASP A 188 13.69 1.53 -11.73
N PRO A 189 13.57 2.12 -10.53
CA PRO A 189 14.46 3.22 -10.13
C PRO A 189 15.88 2.75 -9.80
N ALA A 190 16.08 1.51 -9.34
CA ALA A 190 17.41 0.98 -9.04
C ALA A 190 18.23 0.71 -10.32
N GLU A 191 17.62 0.14 -11.36
CA GLU A 191 18.25 -0.10 -12.67
C GLU A 191 18.65 1.22 -13.32
N ARG A 192 17.75 2.21 -13.35
CA ARG A 192 18.05 3.54 -13.90
C ARG A 192 19.21 4.22 -13.18
N LEU A 193 19.25 4.11 -11.85
CA LEU A 193 20.34 4.68 -11.07
C LEU A 193 21.66 3.94 -11.30
N ALA A 194 21.64 2.61 -11.43
CA ALA A 194 22.83 1.83 -11.73
C ALA A 194 23.39 2.18 -13.13
N ASP A 195 22.52 2.32 -14.13
CA ASP A 195 22.89 2.73 -15.47
C ASP A 195 23.46 4.17 -15.48
N GLU A 196 22.84 5.09 -14.76
CA GLU A 196 23.32 6.48 -14.66
C GLU A 196 24.68 6.56 -13.96
N LEU A 197 24.85 5.84 -12.84
CA LEU A 197 26.15 5.77 -12.15
C LEU A 197 27.23 5.12 -13.01
N HIS A 198 26.88 4.20 -13.90
CA HIS A 198 27.82 3.64 -14.86
C HIS A 198 28.25 4.70 -15.88
N ASN A 199 27.31 5.43 -16.49
CA ASN A 199 27.60 6.50 -17.44
C ASN A 199 28.44 7.62 -16.81
N ILE A 200 28.10 8.05 -15.59
CA ILE A 200 28.84 9.05 -14.82
C ILE A 200 30.29 8.63 -14.61
N ARG A 201 30.52 7.34 -14.31
CA ARG A 201 31.89 6.82 -14.14
C ARG A 201 32.66 6.82 -15.45
N GLU A 202 32.03 6.42 -16.55
CA GLU A 202 32.64 6.53 -17.88
C GLU A 202 32.99 7.99 -18.20
N LEU A 203 32.08 8.94 -17.96
CA LEU A 203 32.36 10.37 -18.16
C LEU A 203 33.54 10.87 -17.31
N VAL A 204 33.62 10.44 -16.05
CA VAL A 204 34.76 10.78 -15.17
C VAL A 204 36.08 10.21 -15.71
N ASP A 205 36.07 8.98 -16.20
CA ASP A 205 37.27 8.27 -16.62
C ASP A 205 37.75 8.67 -18.01
N GLU A 206 36.82 8.88 -18.95
CA GLU A 206 37.10 9.15 -20.36
C GLU A 206 37.27 10.63 -20.68
N GLU A 207 36.60 11.53 -19.94
CA GLU A 207 36.57 12.96 -20.27
C GLU A 207 37.12 13.84 -19.15
N LEU A 208 36.63 13.68 -17.91
CA LEU A 208 37.01 14.58 -16.82
C LEU A 208 38.48 14.39 -16.42
N ALA A 209 38.91 13.15 -16.16
CA ALA A 209 40.27 12.87 -15.72
C ALA A 209 41.31 13.30 -16.77
N PRO A 210 41.14 13.03 -18.08
CA PRO A 210 42.04 13.55 -19.11
C PRO A 210 42.04 15.09 -19.20
N SER A 211 40.88 15.73 -19.05
CA SER A 211 40.77 17.19 -19.08
C SER A 211 41.49 17.85 -17.89
N VAL A 212 41.36 17.26 -16.70
CA VAL A 212 42.08 17.72 -15.50
C VAL A 212 43.59 17.48 -15.63
N ALA A 213 44.01 16.34 -16.16
CA ALA A 213 45.43 16.08 -16.43
C ALA A 213 46.02 17.08 -17.44
N ALA A 214 45.27 17.41 -18.50
CA ALA A 214 45.66 18.43 -19.46
C ALA A 214 45.74 19.83 -18.82
N LEU A 215 44.79 20.19 -17.96
CA LEU A 215 44.82 21.43 -17.17
C LEU A 215 46.07 21.50 -16.27
N VAL A 216 46.43 20.41 -15.59
CA VAL A 216 47.62 20.34 -14.73
C VAL A 216 48.90 20.47 -15.56
N ALA A 217 48.97 19.83 -16.75
CA ALA A 217 50.14 19.84 -17.61
C ALA A 217 50.35 21.16 -18.37
N THR A 218 49.28 21.77 -18.86
CA THR A 218 49.32 22.94 -19.76
C THR A 218 48.97 24.26 -19.05
N GLY A 219 48.43 24.19 -17.83
CA GLY A 219 47.99 25.33 -17.05
C GLY A 219 46.57 25.79 -17.41
N ARG A 220 46.13 26.89 -16.78
CA ARG A 220 44.73 27.37 -16.80
C ARG A 220 44.20 27.84 -18.15
N ALA A 221 45.00 27.82 -19.21
CA ALA A 221 44.52 28.04 -20.57
C ALA A 221 43.51 26.96 -21.02
N TYR A 222 43.52 25.79 -20.37
CA TYR A 222 42.61 24.66 -20.66
C TYR A 222 41.40 24.59 -19.72
N LEU A 223 41.17 25.60 -18.87
CA LEU A 223 40.09 25.61 -17.87
C LEU A 223 38.70 25.34 -18.48
N PHE A 224 38.42 25.92 -19.64
CA PHE A 224 37.13 25.81 -20.31
C PHE A 224 36.75 24.34 -20.62
N GLY A 225 37.72 23.49 -20.94
CA GLY A 225 37.45 22.06 -21.18
C GLY A 225 37.00 21.34 -19.90
N VAL A 226 37.61 21.67 -18.76
CA VAL A 226 37.23 21.10 -17.45
C VAL A 226 35.86 21.61 -17.00
N GLU A 227 35.58 22.90 -17.18
CA GLU A 227 34.29 23.49 -16.79
C GLU A 227 33.10 22.88 -17.55
N VAL A 228 33.25 22.63 -18.85
CA VAL A 228 32.19 22.00 -19.66
C VAL A 228 31.91 20.58 -19.17
N VAL A 229 32.94 19.74 -19.07
CA VAL A 229 32.77 18.34 -18.64
C VAL A 229 32.26 18.26 -17.19
N ALA A 230 32.73 19.15 -16.31
CA ALA A 230 32.27 19.19 -14.94
C ALA A 230 30.81 19.65 -14.81
N GLN A 231 30.34 20.54 -15.69
CA GLN A 231 28.94 20.94 -15.73
C GLN A 231 28.04 19.79 -16.19
N ASP A 232 28.42 19.09 -17.27
CA ASP A 232 27.69 17.91 -17.76
C ASP A 232 27.60 16.84 -16.66
N LEU A 233 28.72 16.59 -15.97
CA LEU A 233 28.76 15.67 -14.84
C LEU A 233 27.88 16.10 -13.65
N ILE A 234 27.82 17.40 -13.35
CA ILE A 234 26.90 17.93 -12.32
C ILE A 234 25.46 17.67 -12.72
N ASP A 235 25.10 17.89 -13.98
CA ASP A 235 23.74 17.69 -14.48
C ASP A 235 23.34 16.20 -14.39
N ASP A 236 24.23 15.27 -14.77
CA ASP A 236 24.01 13.82 -14.65
C ASP A 236 23.90 13.35 -13.18
N LEU A 237 24.72 13.92 -12.29
CA LEU A 237 24.64 13.64 -10.85
C LEU A 237 23.35 14.20 -10.22
N VAL A 238 22.88 15.36 -10.66
CA VAL A 238 21.59 15.90 -10.23
C VAL A 238 20.45 15.00 -10.71
N GLN A 239 20.50 14.51 -11.96
CA GLN A 239 19.53 13.55 -12.47
C GLN A 239 19.55 12.23 -11.67
N SER A 240 20.74 11.75 -11.28
CA SER A 240 20.90 10.60 -10.38
C SER A 240 20.24 10.79 -9.01
N CYS A 241 20.20 12.03 -8.48
CA CYS A 241 19.49 12.31 -7.24
C CYS A 241 17.98 12.06 -7.39
N GLU A 242 17.40 12.35 -8.56
CA GLU A 242 15.98 12.09 -8.80
C GLU A 242 15.67 10.60 -8.80
N TYR A 243 16.54 9.77 -9.37
CA TYR A 243 16.39 8.31 -9.34
C TYR A 243 16.60 7.75 -7.93
N ALA A 244 17.58 8.26 -7.18
CA ALA A 244 17.78 7.89 -5.78
C ALA A 244 16.55 8.25 -4.93
N ASP A 245 16.00 9.46 -5.09
CA ASP A 245 14.78 9.88 -4.38
C ASP A 245 13.55 9.06 -4.83
N ALA A 246 13.46 8.66 -6.09
CA ALA A 246 12.41 7.76 -6.57
C ALA A 246 12.53 6.37 -5.89
N LEU A 247 13.74 5.85 -5.74
CA LEU A 247 13.98 4.60 -5.01
C LEU A 247 13.65 4.74 -3.51
N VAL A 248 13.99 5.86 -2.85
CA VAL A 248 13.56 6.15 -1.45
C VAL A 248 12.04 6.06 -1.35
N LYS A 249 11.32 6.70 -2.28
CA LYS A 249 9.85 6.72 -2.28
C LYS A 249 9.28 5.32 -2.50
N ALA A 250 9.85 4.54 -3.41
CA ALA A 250 9.44 3.16 -3.67
C ALA A 250 9.66 2.28 -2.43
N VAL A 251 10.82 2.39 -1.77
CA VAL A 251 11.11 1.70 -0.50
C VAL A 251 10.08 2.08 0.56
N ALA A 252 9.84 3.37 0.77
CA ALA A 252 8.87 3.85 1.75
C ALA A 252 7.43 3.39 1.41
N GLU A 253 7.09 3.25 0.12
CA GLU A 253 5.81 2.67 -0.31
C GLU A 253 5.72 1.19 0.07
N VAL A 254 6.75 0.39 -0.20
CA VAL A 254 6.78 -1.04 0.15
C VAL A 254 6.70 -1.22 1.66
N GLU A 255 7.47 -0.46 2.43
CA GLU A 255 7.44 -0.51 3.90
C GLU A 255 6.07 -0.13 4.44
N ARG A 256 5.46 0.94 3.92
CA ARG A 256 4.11 1.34 4.30
C ARG A 256 3.09 0.27 3.93
N ALA A 257 3.11 -0.26 2.70
CA ALA A 257 2.21 -1.32 2.28
C ALA A 257 2.39 -2.63 3.08
N SER A 258 3.58 -2.86 3.61
CA SER A 258 3.94 -4.04 4.41
C SER A 258 3.62 -3.90 5.90
N ASN A 259 3.45 -2.66 6.41
CA ASN A 259 3.24 -2.42 7.84
C ASN A 259 1.88 -1.77 8.14
N ASP A 260 1.25 -1.08 7.20
CA ASP A 260 -0.01 -0.36 7.42
C ASP A 260 -1.23 -1.21 7.01
N PHE A 261 -1.97 -1.65 8.01
CA PHE A 261 -3.21 -2.43 7.90
C PHE A 261 -4.40 -1.74 8.60
N VAL A 262 -4.31 -0.43 8.83
CA VAL A 262 -5.40 0.39 9.36
C VAL A 262 -6.64 0.25 8.46
N GLY A 263 -7.76 -0.18 9.04
CA GLY A 263 -9.02 -0.44 8.32
C GLY A 263 -9.01 -1.59 7.32
N ALA A 264 -7.97 -2.42 7.30
CA ALA A 264 -7.87 -3.54 6.37
C ALA A 264 -8.76 -4.73 6.77
N ASP A 265 -9.27 -5.47 5.78
CA ASP A 265 -9.95 -6.75 6.00
C ASP A 265 -8.95 -7.92 5.92
N LEU A 266 -8.65 -8.50 7.09
CA LEU A 266 -7.82 -9.69 7.28
C LEU A 266 -8.65 -10.90 7.73
N THR A 267 -9.99 -10.87 7.67
CA THR A 267 -10.87 -11.93 8.20
C THR A 267 -10.51 -13.33 7.69
N ASN A 268 -10.05 -13.42 6.44
CA ASN A 268 -9.65 -14.68 5.78
C ASN A 268 -8.13 -14.90 5.71
N ALA A 269 -7.33 -14.08 6.41
CA ALA A 269 -5.89 -14.23 6.44
C ALA A 269 -5.48 -15.42 7.32
N LYS A 270 -4.49 -16.20 6.84
CA LYS A 270 -3.81 -17.21 7.66
C LYS A 270 -2.62 -16.52 8.31
N LEU A 271 -2.75 -16.24 9.61
CA LEU A 271 -1.74 -15.50 10.38
C LEU A 271 -0.85 -16.42 11.23
N ASP A 272 -1.11 -17.73 11.21
CA ASP A 272 -0.24 -18.72 11.83
C ASP A 272 1.16 -18.62 11.19
N ASP A 273 2.18 -18.49 12.05
CA ASP A 273 3.59 -18.28 11.67
C ASP A 273 3.91 -16.96 10.94
N VAL A 274 2.98 -16.02 10.85
CA VAL A 274 3.24 -14.69 10.27
C VAL A 274 3.70 -13.73 11.38
N PRO A 275 4.89 -13.12 11.28
CA PRO A 275 5.34 -12.13 12.26
C PRO A 275 4.54 -10.84 12.08
N LEU A 276 3.75 -10.52 13.10
CA LEU A 276 2.87 -9.35 13.11
C LEU A 276 3.54 -8.10 13.69
N GLU A 277 4.71 -8.22 14.31
CA GLU A 277 5.42 -7.09 14.91
C GLU A 277 5.61 -5.95 13.91
N GLY A 278 5.28 -4.72 14.35
CA GLY A 278 5.36 -3.51 13.55
C GLY A 278 4.13 -3.24 12.68
N ILE A 279 3.12 -4.11 12.68
CA ILE A 279 1.86 -3.84 11.96
C ILE A 279 1.06 -2.75 12.67
N LEU A 280 0.70 -1.71 11.92
CA LEU A 280 -0.23 -0.66 12.29
C LEU A 280 -1.67 -1.09 11.98
N TRP A 281 -2.57 -0.89 12.93
CA TRP A 281 -3.98 -1.23 12.80
C TRP A 281 -4.86 -0.32 13.67
N ASP A 282 -6.15 -0.26 13.38
CA ASP A 282 -7.12 0.51 14.17
C ASP A 282 -8.37 -0.32 14.49
N ALA A 283 -9.33 0.26 15.22
CA ALA A 283 -10.59 -0.39 15.54
C ALA A 283 -11.42 -0.82 14.32
N THR A 284 -11.08 -0.34 13.12
CA THR A 284 -11.77 -0.69 11.87
C THR A 284 -11.09 -1.83 11.11
N THR A 285 -9.88 -2.25 11.51
CA THR A 285 -9.20 -3.42 10.97
C THR A 285 -9.93 -4.71 11.37
N LEU A 286 -10.33 -5.52 10.40
CA LEU A 286 -11.04 -6.79 10.63
C LEU A 286 -10.04 -7.94 10.72
N TRP A 287 -9.86 -8.51 11.90
CA TRP A 287 -8.97 -9.65 12.13
C TRP A 287 -9.69 -11.00 11.95
N PRO A 288 -8.97 -12.10 11.66
CA PRO A 288 -9.54 -13.43 11.76
C PRO A 288 -10.11 -13.70 13.15
N ALA A 289 -11.10 -14.60 13.23
CA ALA A 289 -11.67 -15.01 14.50
C ALA A 289 -10.57 -15.45 15.48
N GLN A 290 -10.69 -15.05 16.75
CA GLN A 290 -9.73 -15.31 17.85
C GLN A 290 -8.43 -14.49 17.82
N TRP A 291 -8.08 -13.85 16.69
CA TRP A 291 -6.84 -13.06 16.59
C TRP A 291 -6.96 -11.67 17.19
N GLU A 292 -8.11 -11.01 17.08
CA GLU A 292 -8.28 -9.64 17.55
C GLU A 292 -7.86 -9.46 19.02
N THR A 293 -8.34 -10.32 19.93
CA THR A 293 -7.99 -10.27 21.35
C THR A 293 -6.51 -10.57 21.62
N ARG A 294 -5.85 -11.35 20.76
CA ARG A 294 -4.41 -11.64 20.87
C ARG A 294 -3.60 -10.44 20.40
N VAL A 295 -3.89 -9.93 19.20
CA VAL A 295 -3.23 -8.76 18.62
C VAL A 295 -3.39 -7.54 19.51
N ARG A 296 -4.60 -7.29 20.02
CA ARG A 296 -4.88 -6.18 20.96
C ARG A 296 -4.03 -6.23 22.23
N ARG A 297 -3.84 -7.42 22.82
CA ARG A 297 -2.99 -7.58 24.01
C ARG A 297 -1.51 -7.38 23.71
N ALA A 298 -1.08 -7.71 22.49
CA ALA A 298 0.28 -7.52 22.04
C ALA A 298 0.54 -6.15 21.41
N SER A 299 -0.39 -5.20 21.48
CA SER A 299 -0.27 -3.91 20.80
C SER A 299 -0.10 -2.73 21.76
N LEU A 300 0.60 -1.71 21.29
CA LEU A 300 0.83 -0.44 21.98
C LEU A 300 0.26 0.72 21.14
N PRO A 301 -0.10 1.86 21.73
CA PRO A 301 -0.44 3.06 20.98
C PRO A 301 0.69 3.46 20.04
N SER A 302 0.36 3.70 18.77
CA SER A 302 1.28 4.41 17.88
C SER A 302 1.36 5.86 18.36
N GLY A 303 2.55 6.36 18.64
CA GLY A 303 2.74 7.74 19.12
C GLY A 303 2.34 8.81 18.09
N GLU A 304 2.07 8.42 16.85
CA GLU A 304 1.86 9.32 15.71
C GLU A 304 0.39 9.67 15.47
N GLU A 305 -0.54 8.72 15.68
CA GLU A 305 -1.96 8.88 15.35
C GLU A 305 -2.85 8.33 16.47
N GLN A 306 -3.81 9.14 16.90
CA GLN A 306 -4.77 8.74 17.94
C GLN A 306 -5.70 7.64 17.41
N GLY A 307 -5.84 6.56 18.19
CA GLY A 307 -6.64 5.39 17.83
C GLY A 307 -5.92 4.36 16.95
N VAL A 308 -4.66 4.62 16.54
CA VAL A 308 -3.82 3.64 15.82
C VAL A 308 -2.94 2.90 16.82
N LEU A 309 -2.91 1.58 16.67
CA LEU A 309 -2.11 0.68 17.49
C LEU A 309 -1.02 0.04 16.62
N VAL A 310 0.14 -0.22 17.21
CA VAL A 310 1.23 -1.00 16.62
C VAL A 310 1.40 -2.30 17.38
N VAL A 311 1.50 -3.42 16.66
CA VAL A 311 1.80 -4.72 17.28
C VAL A 311 3.26 -4.74 17.75
N ALA A 312 3.48 -4.93 19.05
CA ALA A 312 4.80 -5.05 19.65
C ALA A 312 5.36 -6.47 19.51
N ALA A 313 6.69 -6.63 19.62
CA ALA A 313 7.34 -7.93 19.76
C ALA A 313 6.70 -8.71 20.93
N GLU A 314 6.49 -10.02 20.77
CA GLU A 314 5.90 -10.87 21.82
C GLU A 314 6.65 -10.69 23.16
N GLY A 315 5.98 -10.10 24.16
CA GLY A 315 6.56 -9.82 25.48
C GLY A 315 5.98 -8.62 26.25
N CYS A 316 5.14 -7.78 25.65
CA CYS A 316 4.52 -6.65 26.36
C CYS A 316 3.18 -7.03 27.00
N ASP A 317 3.19 -7.21 28.32
CA ASP A 317 2.02 -7.56 29.15
C ASP A 317 1.20 -6.30 29.55
N VAL A 318 0.89 -5.43 28.58
CA VAL A 318 0.13 -4.20 28.80
C VAL A 318 -1.15 -4.23 27.98
N VAL A 319 -2.28 -4.38 28.66
CA VAL A 319 -3.62 -4.35 28.04
C VAL A 319 -3.98 -2.91 27.69
N VAL A 320 -4.12 -2.60 26.40
CA VAL A 320 -4.50 -1.26 25.91
C VAL A 320 -5.86 -1.30 25.18
N HIS A 321 -6.70 -0.30 25.45
CA HIS A 321 -7.99 -0.11 24.78
C HIS A 321 -7.80 0.64 23.46
N ALA A 322 -8.36 0.15 22.35
CA ALA A 322 -8.35 0.89 21.06
C ALA A 322 -9.48 1.91 20.93
N ASP A 323 -10.37 1.98 21.93
CA ASP A 323 -11.49 2.92 21.96
C ASP A 323 -11.09 4.13 22.82
N ALA A 324 -10.27 5.03 22.28
CA ALA A 324 -9.97 6.34 22.88
C ALA A 324 -9.66 7.40 21.82
#